data_AF-A0A7R9G8K1-F1
#
_entry.id   AF-A0A7R9G8K1-F1
#
_cell.length_a   1.000
_cell.length_b   1.000
_cell.length_c   1.000
_cell.angle_alpha   90.00
_cell.angle_beta   90.00
_cell.angle_gamma   90.00
#
_symmetry.space_group_name_H-M   'P 1'
#
loop_
_entity.id
_entity.type
_entity.pdbx_description
1 polymer ?
#
loop_
_entity_poly.entity_id
_entity_poly.type
_entity_poly.pdbx_seq_one_letter_code
_entity_poly.pdbx_strand_id
1 'polypeptide(L)'
;MAACVYVQISVHHQAALLRTMEHICLDHLSDVDGDVVLLLVQFSVDEMTRSPDYLPVVQMPASGILVALGKAHCNEVMEGLLKHLQPGVVPHYSILHTMGSLAAANVFGIVPFVKATLGTLLPMMGGLRSDALRQVFSYTLGKFSEAVADYLVNIDHAPDPTVKLGAFSTEMGIAYDVLASSWLQSRDPKVPPALVALVTLSRDP
;
A
#
# COMPACT_ATOMS: atom_id res chain seq x y z
N MET A 1 -31.99 -27.38 -20.84
CA MET A 1 -31.40 -26.05 -20.59
C MET A 1 -31.11 -25.98 -19.10
N ALA A 2 -29.90 -26.39 -18.69
CA ALA A 2 -29.54 -26.53 -17.28
C ALA A 2 -29.19 -25.15 -16.73
N ALA A 3 -30.03 -24.61 -15.85
CA ALA A 3 -29.70 -23.43 -15.06
C ALA A 3 -28.59 -23.83 -14.09
N CYS A 4 -27.36 -23.43 -14.38
CA CYS A 4 -26.27 -23.47 -13.43
C CYS A 4 -26.63 -22.49 -12.30
N VAL A 5 -27.14 -23.04 -11.20
CA VAL A 5 -27.32 -22.29 -9.95
C VAL A 5 -25.92 -22.03 -9.41
N TYR A 6 -25.32 -20.91 -9.83
CA TYR A 6 -24.14 -20.38 -9.15
C TYR A 6 -24.55 -20.10 -7.71
N VAL A 7 -24.08 -20.94 -6.79
CA VAL A 7 -24.21 -20.70 -5.35
C VAL A 7 -23.54 -19.36 -5.07
N GLN A 8 -24.32 -18.31 -4.80
CA GLN A 8 -23.78 -17.06 -4.30
C GLN A 8 -23.21 -17.33 -2.91
N ILE A 9 -21.88 -17.39 -2.83
CA ILE A 9 -21.18 -17.45 -1.55
C ILE A 9 -21.53 -16.17 -0.78
N SER A 10 -21.96 -16.32 0.48
CA SER A 10 -22.25 -15.16 1.32
C SER A 10 -20.97 -14.38 1.61
N VAL A 11 -21.08 -13.07 1.84
CA VAL A 11 -19.93 -12.20 2.18
C VAL A 11 -19.17 -12.75 3.40
N HIS A 12 -19.87 -13.37 4.36
CA HIS A 12 -19.24 -13.98 5.53
C HIS A 12 -18.43 -15.23 5.19
N HIS A 13 -18.95 -16.11 4.34
CA HIS A 13 -18.22 -17.29 3.88
C HIS A 13 -17.01 -16.90 3.02
N GLN A 14 -17.18 -15.91 2.15
CA GLN A 14 -16.09 -15.35 1.35
C GLN A 14 -14.98 -14.78 2.25
N ALA A 15 -15.35 -13.98 3.24
CA ALA A 15 -14.39 -13.41 4.19
C ALA A 15 -13.67 -14.48 5.02
N ALA A 16 -14.36 -15.56 5.39
CA ALA A 16 -13.74 -16.69 6.06
C ALA A 16 -12.68 -17.36 5.17
N LEU A 17 -13.01 -17.62 3.90
CA LEU A 17 -12.07 -18.19 2.93
C LEU A 17 -10.85 -17.29 2.73
N LEU A 18 -11.05 -15.99 2.54
CA LEU A 18 -9.93 -15.04 2.36
C LEU A 18 -9.00 -14.99 3.57
N ARG A 19 -9.56 -15.03 4.79
CA ARG A 19 -8.73 -15.10 6.00
C ARG A 19 -7.96 -16.42 6.09
N THR A 20 -8.57 -17.53 5.72
CA THR A 20 -7.86 -18.82 5.66
C THR A 20 -6.71 -18.75 4.66
N MET A 21 -6.93 -18.18 3.47
CA MET A 21 -5.89 -17.98 2.47
C MET A 21 -4.76 -17.07 3.00
N GLU A 22 -5.10 -15.97 3.67
CA GLU A 22 -4.15 -15.08 4.32
C GLU A 22 -3.27 -15.82 5.33
N HIS A 23 -3.87 -16.61 6.23
CA HIS A 23 -3.13 -17.41 7.21
C HIS A 23 -2.21 -18.43 6.54
N ILE A 24 -2.68 -19.13 5.49
CA ILE A 24 -1.83 -20.06 4.74
C ILE A 24 -0.64 -19.33 4.12
N CYS A 25 -0.85 -18.15 3.52
CA CYS A 25 0.25 -17.38 2.94
C CYS A 25 1.23 -16.86 4.00
N LEU A 26 0.77 -16.59 5.23
CA LEU A 26 1.64 -16.17 6.33
C LEU A 26 2.50 -17.31 6.87
N ASP A 27 1.92 -18.51 7.00
CA ASP A 27 2.55 -19.66 7.66
C ASP A 27 3.36 -20.53 6.69
N HIS A 28 2.98 -20.57 5.41
CA HIS A 28 3.51 -21.49 4.39
C HIS A 28 4.03 -20.78 3.14
N LEU A 29 4.51 -19.53 3.27
CA LEU A 29 4.97 -18.73 2.13
C LEU A 29 6.04 -19.44 1.27
N SER A 30 6.95 -20.17 1.90
CA SER A 30 8.02 -20.91 1.21
C SER A 30 7.52 -22.04 0.31
N ASP A 31 6.30 -22.51 0.56
CA ASP A 31 5.73 -23.68 -0.11
C ASP A 31 4.83 -23.26 -1.30
N VAL A 32 4.62 -21.96 -1.49
CA VAL A 32 3.83 -21.40 -2.58
C VAL A 32 4.72 -21.27 -3.83
N ASP A 33 4.36 -21.96 -4.90
CA ASP A 33 5.08 -21.85 -6.17
C ASP A 33 4.85 -20.48 -6.85
N GLY A 34 5.78 -20.09 -7.71
CA GLY A 34 5.76 -18.77 -8.36
C GLY A 34 4.52 -18.52 -9.22
N ASP A 35 3.96 -19.54 -9.86
CA ASP A 35 2.75 -19.38 -10.68
C ASP A 35 1.53 -19.13 -9.77
N VAL A 36 1.44 -19.85 -8.64
CA VAL A 36 0.40 -19.61 -7.62
C VAL A 36 0.56 -18.24 -6.97
N VAL A 37 1.77 -17.74 -6.75
CA VAL A 37 1.99 -16.36 -6.28
C VAL A 37 1.35 -15.37 -7.24
N LEU A 38 1.62 -15.47 -8.55
CA LEU A 38 1.05 -14.56 -9.55
C LEU A 38 -0.48 -14.65 -9.61
N LEU A 39 -1.04 -15.85 -9.50
CA LEU A 39 -2.49 -16.07 -9.43
C LEU A 39 -3.11 -15.43 -8.18
N LEU A 40 -2.49 -15.61 -7.02
CA LEU A 40 -2.95 -15.03 -5.77
C LEU A 40 -2.84 -13.50 -5.77
N VAL A 41 -1.78 -12.94 -6.36
CA VAL A 41 -1.64 -11.48 -6.52
C VAL A 41 -2.81 -10.94 -7.34
N GLN A 42 -3.05 -11.51 -8.52
CA GLN A 42 -4.14 -11.08 -9.39
C GLN A 42 -5.50 -11.23 -8.69
N PHE A 43 -5.76 -12.40 -8.11
CA PHE A 43 -6.99 -12.69 -7.38
C PHE A 43 -7.23 -11.69 -6.24
N SER A 44 -6.24 -11.43 -5.40
CA SER A 44 -6.39 -10.55 -4.25
C SER A 44 -6.60 -9.10 -4.65
N VAL A 45 -5.92 -8.63 -5.70
CA VAL A 45 -6.13 -7.28 -6.25
C VAL A 45 -7.55 -7.14 -6.80
N ASP A 46 -8.00 -8.11 -7.60
CA ASP A 46 -9.35 -8.12 -8.14
C ASP A 46 -10.40 -8.16 -7.02
N GLU A 47 -10.18 -8.98 -5.99
CA GLU A 47 -11.13 -9.15 -4.91
C GLU A 47 -11.26 -7.90 -4.03
N MET A 48 -10.15 -7.25 -3.67
CA MET A 48 -10.20 -6.03 -2.86
C MET A 48 -10.67 -4.79 -3.64
N THR A 49 -10.68 -4.84 -4.98
CA THR A 49 -11.15 -3.72 -5.83
C THR A 49 -12.50 -3.99 -6.49
N ARG A 50 -13.05 -5.20 -6.35
CA ARG A 50 -14.35 -5.61 -6.91
C ARG A 50 -15.49 -4.67 -6.52
N SER A 51 -15.51 -4.24 -5.26
CA SER A 51 -16.49 -3.29 -4.73
C SER A 51 -15.88 -1.89 -4.69
N PRO A 52 -16.54 -0.86 -5.26
CA PRO A 52 -16.09 0.53 -5.11
C PRO A 52 -16.33 1.07 -3.69
N ASP A 53 -17.27 0.45 -2.95
CA ASP A 53 -17.59 0.81 -1.58
C ASP A 53 -16.59 0.19 -0.61
N TYR A 54 -16.40 0.87 0.52
CA TYR A 54 -15.58 0.38 1.62
C TYR A 54 -16.22 -0.85 2.27
N LEU A 55 -15.65 -2.03 2.01
CA LEU A 55 -16.09 -3.33 2.53
C LEU A 55 -14.91 -4.06 3.21
N PRO A 56 -14.57 -3.68 4.45
CA PRO A 56 -13.35 -4.15 5.13
C PRO A 56 -13.29 -5.65 5.31
N VAL A 57 -14.45 -6.28 5.46
CA VAL A 57 -14.57 -7.71 5.72
C VAL A 57 -14.03 -8.56 4.55
N VAL A 58 -14.01 -8.02 3.33
CA VAL A 58 -13.41 -8.64 2.14
C VAL A 58 -12.07 -7.98 1.80
N GLN A 59 -12.02 -6.65 1.83
CA GLN A 59 -10.85 -5.88 1.39
C GLN A 59 -9.62 -6.09 2.28
N MET A 60 -9.80 -6.19 3.60
CA MET A 60 -8.67 -6.31 4.52
C MET A 60 -7.99 -7.68 4.44
N PRO A 61 -8.71 -8.82 4.45
CA PRO A 61 -8.09 -10.12 4.25
C PRO A 61 -7.42 -10.25 2.86
N ALA A 62 -8.03 -9.73 1.80
CA ALA A 62 -7.43 -9.74 0.47
C ALA A 62 -6.13 -8.90 0.41
N SER A 63 -6.12 -7.71 1.04
CA SER A 63 -4.90 -6.94 1.26
C SER A 63 -3.87 -7.71 2.11
N GLY A 64 -4.32 -8.46 3.12
CA GLY A 64 -3.47 -9.26 3.99
C GLY A 64 -2.73 -10.37 3.24
N ILE A 65 -3.39 -11.05 2.30
CA ILE A 65 -2.76 -12.01 1.40
C ILE A 65 -1.61 -11.34 0.63
N LEU A 66 -1.84 -10.17 0.03
CA LEU A 66 -0.80 -9.44 -0.71
C LEU A 66 0.37 -9.02 0.17
N VAL A 67 0.10 -8.56 1.40
CA VAL A 67 1.14 -8.20 2.36
C VAL A 67 1.95 -9.43 2.79
N ALA A 68 1.30 -10.57 2.99
CA ALA A 68 1.96 -11.83 3.32
C ALA A 68 2.88 -12.28 2.17
N LEU A 69 2.35 -12.33 0.94
CA LEU A 69 3.12 -12.69 -0.26
C LEU A 69 4.30 -11.72 -0.47
N GLY A 70 4.06 -10.43 -0.28
CA GLY A 70 5.04 -9.38 -0.52
C GLY A 70 6.24 -9.40 0.43
N LYS A 71 6.23 -10.23 1.49
CA LYS A 71 7.42 -10.47 2.32
C LYS A 71 8.53 -11.19 1.55
N ALA A 72 8.18 -12.07 0.60
CA ALA A 72 9.15 -12.79 -0.25
C ALA A 72 9.05 -12.40 -1.72
N HIS A 73 7.85 -12.02 -2.19
CA HIS A 73 7.52 -11.76 -3.60
C HIS A 73 7.07 -10.30 -3.80
N CYS A 74 7.86 -9.36 -3.28
CA CYS A 74 7.51 -7.94 -3.27
C CYS A 74 7.36 -7.38 -4.69
N ASN A 75 8.21 -7.83 -5.63
CA ASN A 75 8.19 -7.35 -7.01
C ASN A 75 6.86 -7.71 -7.70
N GLU A 76 6.44 -8.96 -7.59
CA GLU A 76 5.20 -9.47 -8.18
C GLU A 76 3.98 -8.75 -7.58
N VAL A 77 3.96 -8.58 -6.25
CA VAL A 77 2.89 -7.84 -5.56
C VAL A 77 2.86 -6.38 -6.02
N MET A 78 4.01 -5.71 -6.08
CA MET A 78 4.09 -4.31 -6.51
C MET A 78 3.71 -4.13 -7.98
N GLU A 79 4.12 -5.02 -8.88
CA GLU A 79 3.67 -5.02 -10.27
C GLU A 79 2.15 -5.17 -10.37
N GLY A 80 1.54 -6.03 -9.55
CA GLY A 80 0.08 -6.16 -9.44
C GLY A 80 -0.60 -4.87 -9.00
N LEU A 81 -0.09 -4.24 -7.92
CA LEU A 81 -0.66 -3.01 -7.37
C LEU A 81 -0.47 -1.80 -8.29
N LEU A 82 0.69 -1.66 -8.92
CA LEU A 82 1.03 -0.53 -9.79
C LEU A 82 0.17 -0.46 -11.05
N LYS A 83 -0.38 -1.58 -11.53
CA LYS A 83 -1.36 -1.58 -12.64
C LYS A 83 -2.62 -0.77 -12.34
N HIS A 84 -2.95 -0.60 -11.06
CA HIS A 84 -4.10 0.18 -10.59
C HIS A 84 -3.73 1.61 -10.18
N LEU A 85 -2.49 2.03 -10.44
CA LEU A 85 -2.00 3.36 -10.12
C LEU A 85 -1.68 4.12 -11.42
N GLN A 86 -2.49 5.13 -11.73
CA GLN A 86 -2.31 5.98 -12.91
C GLN A 86 -2.21 7.45 -12.49
N PRO A 87 -1.29 8.23 -13.07
CA PRO A 87 -1.19 9.66 -12.77
C PRO A 87 -2.53 10.38 -12.97
N GLY A 88 -2.97 11.13 -11.96
CA GLY A 88 -4.20 11.93 -12.01
C GLY A 88 -5.50 11.15 -11.79
N VAL A 89 -5.46 9.82 -11.66
CA VAL A 89 -6.63 9.00 -11.37
C VAL A 89 -6.53 8.47 -9.94
N VAL A 90 -7.48 8.88 -9.08
CA VAL A 90 -7.50 8.45 -7.68
C VAL A 90 -7.70 6.93 -7.62
N PRO A 91 -6.74 6.17 -7.04
CA PRO A 91 -6.85 4.72 -6.95
C PRO A 91 -7.86 4.30 -5.89
N HIS A 92 -8.28 3.04 -5.96
CA HIS A 92 -9.13 2.44 -4.93
C HIS A 92 -8.42 2.46 -3.55
N TYR A 93 -9.17 2.71 -2.47
CA TYR A 93 -8.64 2.83 -1.10
C TYR A 93 -7.69 1.67 -0.74
N SER A 94 -8.12 0.44 -1.04
CA SER A 94 -7.35 -0.76 -0.70
C SER A 94 -5.99 -0.81 -1.36
N ILE A 95 -5.82 -0.29 -2.60
CA ILE A 95 -4.52 -0.28 -3.28
C ILE A 95 -3.48 0.47 -2.44
N LEU A 96 -3.82 1.70 -2.01
CA LEU A 96 -2.93 2.52 -1.22
C LEU A 96 -2.71 1.94 0.18
N HIS A 97 -3.80 1.49 0.82
CA HIS A 97 -3.70 0.83 2.12
C HIS A 97 -2.75 -0.38 2.08
N THR A 98 -2.84 -1.22 1.05
CA THR A 98 -1.96 -2.39 0.86
C THR A 98 -0.51 -1.96 0.66
N MET A 99 -0.24 -0.95 -0.19
CA MET A 99 1.12 -0.42 -0.37
C MET A 99 1.73 0.08 0.95
N GLY A 100 0.97 0.81 1.76
CA GLY A 100 1.43 1.27 3.08
C GLY A 100 1.66 0.12 4.07
N SER A 101 0.76 -0.88 4.08
CA SER A 101 0.90 -2.06 4.92
C SER A 101 2.11 -2.90 4.52
N LEU A 102 2.35 -3.05 3.22
CA LEU A 102 3.50 -3.74 2.66
C LEU A 102 4.79 -3.02 3.03
N ALA A 103 4.80 -1.68 3.02
CA ALA A 103 5.96 -0.91 3.44
C ALA A 103 6.36 -1.16 4.91
N ALA A 104 5.38 -1.35 5.78
CA ALA A 104 5.63 -1.73 7.17
C ALA A 104 6.08 -3.21 7.33
N ALA A 105 5.67 -4.09 6.42
CA ALA A 105 5.96 -5.52 6.49
C ALA A 105 7.27 -5.93 5.79
N ASN A 106 7.69 -5.18 4.77
CA ASN A 106 8.89 -5.46 3.98
C ASN A 106 9.57 -4.16 3.51
N VAL A 107 10.37 -3.59 4.40
CA VAL A 107 11.12 -2.36 4.15
C VAL A 107 12.07 -2.48 2.95
N PHE A 108 12.88 -3.54 2.90
CA PHE A 108 13.85 -3.71 1.81
C PHE A 108 13.18 -3.97 0.46
N GLY A 109 12.05 -4.66 0.44
CA GLY A 109 11.29 -4.91 -0.77
C GLY A 109 10.58 -3.68 -1.32
N ILE A 110 10.06 -2.79 -0.46
CA ILE A 110 9.23 -1.67 -0.93
C ILE A 110 10.03 -0.47 -1.42
N VAL A 111 11.16 -0.17 -0.78
CA VAL A 111 11.89 1.10 -0.96
C VAL A 111 12.30 1.38 -2.41
N PRO A 112 12.73 0.38 -3.22
CA PRO A 112 12.99 0.58 -4.65
C PRO A 112 11.80 1.17 -5.44
N PHE A 113 10.56 0.92 -5.00
CA PHE A 113 9.34 1.39 -5.66
C PHE A 113 8.83 2.73 -5.11
N VAL A 114 9.27 3.15 -3.92
CA VAL A 114 8.70 4.30 -3.20
C VAL A 114 8.79 5.58 -4.05
N LYS A 115 9.95 5.88 -4.63
CA LYS A 115 10.14 7.12 -5.39
C LYS A 115 9.17 7.26 -6.57
N ALA A 116 9.09 6.22 -7.41
CA ALA A 116 8.20 6.21 -8.57
C ALA A 116 6.71 6.27 -8.15
N THR A 117 6.37 5.55 -7.07
CA THR A 117 5.02 5.54 -6.52
C THR A 117 4.63 6.93 -6.01
N LEU A 118 5.50 7.60 -5.24
CA LEU A 118 5.30 8.97 -4.79
C LEU A 118 5.09 9.93 -5.97
N GLY A 119 5.96 9.87 -6.98
CA GLY A 119 5.84 10.70 -8.19
C GLY A 119 4.47 10.54 -8.88
N THR A 120 3.89 9.34 -8.80
CA THR A 120 2.55 9.07 -9.35
C THR A 120 1.42 9.58 -8.44
N LEU A 121 1.60 9.51 -7.11
CA LEU A 121 0.62 9.95 -6.11
C LEU A 121 0.46 11.47 -6.00
N LEU A 122 1.58 12.20 -6.09
CA LEU A 122 1.63 13.65 -5.83
C LEU A 122 0.60 14.48 -6.61
N PRO A 123 0.41 14.29 -7.93
CA PRO A 123 -0.55 15.08 -8.70
C PRO A 123 -2.01 14.97 -8.22
N MET A 124 -2.37 13.86 -7.55
CA MET A 124 -3.74 13.62 -7.09
C MET A 124 -4.05 14.33 -5.77
N MET A 125 -3.03 14.59 -4.94
CA MET A 125 -3.22 15.03 -3.55
C MET A 125 -3.93 16.38 -3.43
N GLY A 126 -3.63 17.36 -4.30
CA GLY A 126 -4.28 18.68 -4.26
C GLY A 126 -5.79 18.64 -4.56
N GLY A 127 -6.25 17.60 -5.26
CA GLY A 127 -7.65 17.41 -5.66
C GLY A 127 -8.51 16.67 -4.63
N LEU A 128 -7.91 16.02 -3.62
CA LEU A 128 -8.65 15.13 -2.73
C LEU A 128 -9.64 15.90 -1.83
N ARG A 129 -10.90 15.49 -1.89
CA ARG A 129 -12.01 16.05 -1.10
C ARG A 129 -12.55 15.10 -0.02
N SER A 130 -12.39 13.79 -0.21
CA SER A 130 -12.84 12.78 0.75
C SER A 130 -11.84 12.63 1.89
N ASP A 131 -12.31 12.71 3.14
CA ASP A 131 -11.49 12.51 4.33
C ASP A 131 -10.90 11.09 4.39
N ALA A 132 -11.66 10.08 3.96
CA ALA A 132 -11.17 8.70 3.90
C ALA A 132 -9.99 8.55 2.90
N LEU A 133 -10.05 9.26 1.77
CA LEU A 133 -8.94 9.28 0.81
C LEU A 133 -7.74 10.06 1.34
N ARG A 134 -7.96 11.21 1.97
CA ARG A 134 -6.87 11.95 2.64
C ARG A 134 -6.20 11.11 3.72
N GLN A 135 -6.98 10.34 4.48
CA GLN A 135 -6.47 9.45 5.51
C GLN A 135 -5.60 8.34 4.90
N VAL A 136 -6.03 7.66 3.84
CA VAL A 136 -5.24 6.57 3.25
C VAL A 136 -3.98 7.07 2.54
N PHE A 137 -4.04 8.23 1.88
CA PHE A 137 -2.85 8.88 1.33
C PHE A 137 -1.87 9.24 2.45
N SER A 138 -2.36 9.87 3.52
CA SER A 138 -1.52 10.20 4.68
C SER A 138 -0.88 8.93 5.26
N TYR A 139 -1.68 7.91 5.55
CA TYR A 139 -1.19 6.62 6.06
C TYR A 139 -0.07 6.04 5.18
N THR A 140 -0.29 5.98 3.87
CA THR A 140 0.66 5.41 2.91
C THR A 140 1.96 6.21 2.86
N LEU A 141 1.87 7.55 2.80
CA LEU A 141 3.03 8.44 2.81
C LEU A 141 3.84 8.32 4.10
N GLY A 142 3.15 8.21 5.23
CA GLY A 142 3.78 7.96 6.53
C GLY A 142 4.55 6.65 6.54
N LYS A 143 3.93 5.57 6.04
CA LYS A 143 4.58 4.25 5.96
C LYS A 143 5.74 4.20 4.98
N PHE A 144 5.68 4.91 3.86
CA PHE A 144 6.82 5.07 2.98
C PHE A 144 7.96 5.85 3.63
N SER A 145 7.64 6.88 4.41
CA SER A 145 8.63 7.65 5.17
C SER A 145 9.31 6.77 6.22
N GLU A 146 8.52 6.05 7.03
CA GLU A 146 9.05 5.09 8.00
C GLU A 146 9.94 4.04 7.32
N ALA A 147 9.49 3.44 6.22
CA ALA A 147 10.27 2.44 5.49
C ALA A 147 11.58 3.01 4.91
N VAL A 148 11.57 4.22 4.35
CA VAL A 148 12.80 4.87 3.86
C VAL A 148 13.76 5.16 5.02
N ALA A 149 13.26 5.65 6.15
CA ALA A 149 14.08 5.87 7.34
C ALA A 149 14.72 4.56 7.83
N ASP A 150 13.91 3.51 7.98
CA ASP A 150 14.35 2.19 8.43
C ASP A 150 15.35 1.55 7.46
N TYR A 151 15.17 1.73 6.15
CA TYR A 151 16.11 1.26 5.13
C TYR A 151 17.47 1.94 5.27
N LEU A 152 17.49 3.26 5.48
CA LEU A 152 18.72 4.02 5.64
C LEU A 152 19.43 3.71 6.96
N VAL A 153 18.69 3.48 8.04
CA VAL A 153 19.25 3.04 9.33
C VAL A 153 19.91 1.67 9.21
N ASN A 154 19.33 0.78 8.39
CA ASN A 154 19.81 -0.59 8.19
C ASN A 154 20.52 -0.79 6.84
N ILE A 155 21.13 0.28 6.30
CA ILE A 155 21.69 0.32 4.93
C ILE A 155 22.75 -0.77 4.68
N ASP A 156 23.48 -1.18 5.72
CA ASP A 156 24.51 -2.23 5.64
C ASP A 156 23.95 -3.62 5.32
N HIS A 157 22.66 -3.86 5.60
CA HIS A 157 21.96 -5.10 5.31
C HIS A 157 21.03 -4.98 4.08
N ALA A 158 20.98 -3.78 3.49
CA ALA A 158 20.05 -3.49 2.43
C ALA A 158 20.50 -4.11 1.10
N PRO A 159 19.55 -4.53 0.22
CA PRO A 159 19.88 -5.06 -1.10
C PRO A 159 20.65 -4.08 -1.98
N ASP A 160 20.37 -2.78 -1.84
CA ASP A 160 21.09 -1.69 -2.49
C ASP A 160 21.58 -0.67 -1.45
N PRO A 161 22.87 -0.72 -1.05
CA PRO A 161 23.44 0.19 -0.07
C PRO A 161 23.75 1.58 -0.65
N THR A 162 23.51 1.82 -1.95
CA THR A 162 23.79 3.10 -2.61
C THR A 162 22.65 4.10 -2.48
N VAL A 163 21.48 3.66 -2.00
CA VAL A 163 20.30 4.50 -1.76
C VAL A 163 20.64 5.57 -0.73
N LYS A 164 20.27 6.82 -1.05
CA LYS A 164 20.48 8.00 -0.19
C LYS A 164 19.17 8.71 0.09
N LEU A 165 19.09 9.36 1.24
CA LEU A 165 17.92 10.17 1.63
C LEU A 165 17.52 11.20 0.56
N GLY A 166 18.52 11.88 -0.03
CA GLY A 166 18.30 12.88 -1.08
C GLY A 166 17.61 12.33 -2.34
N ALA A 167 17.49 11.01 -2.51
CA ALA A 167 16.73 10.43 -3.60
C ALA A 167 15.21 10.62 -3.44
N PHE A 168 14.70 10.81 -2.22
CA PHE A 168 13.27 10.90 -1.89
C PHE A 168 12.85 12.28 -1.36
N SER A 169 13.81 13.12 -0.98
CA SER A 169 13.57 14.38 -0.28
C SER A 169 12.64 15.34 -1.05
N THR A 170 12.74 15.36 -2.38
CA THR A 170 11.91 16.22 -3.23
C THR A 170 10.45 15.78 -3.18
N GLU A 171 10.16 14.52 -3.48
CA GLU A 171 8.79 14.01 -3.50
C GLU A 171 8.15 14.04 -2.11
N MET A 172 8.90 13.70 -1.06
CA MET A 172 8.43 13.77 0.32
C MET A 172 8.19 15.21 0.78
N GLY A 173 9.03 16.16 0.36
CA GLY A 173 8.83 17.58 0.63
C GLY A 173 7.54 18.12 0.01
N ILE A 174 7.28 17.80 -1.26
CA ILE A 174 6.02 18.20 -1.94
C ILE A 174 4.81 17.58 -1.22
N ALA A 175 4.89 16.29 -0.86
CA ALA A 175 3.81 15.63 -0.11
C ALA A 175 3.55 16.33 1.23
N TYR A 176 4.62 16.65 1.97
CA TYR A 176 4.55 17.37 3.24
C TYR A 176 3.86 18.73 3.08
N ASP A 177 4.27 19.52 2.08
CA ASP A 177 3.70 20.85 1.85
C ASP A 177 2.20 20.79 1.58
N VAL A 178 1.73 19.80 0.80
CA VAL A 178 0.29 19.61 0.55
C VAL A 178 -0.45 19.24 1.84
N LEU A 179 0.10 18.31 2.64
CA LEU A 179 -0.50 17.92 3.91
C LEU A 179 -0.60 19.11 4.89
N ALA A 180 0.48 19.88 5.02
CA ALA A 180 0.60 21.00 5.94
C ALA A 180 -0.25 22.21 5.54
N SER A 181 -0.27 22.54 4.25
CA SER A 181 -0.99 23.72 3.75
C SER A 181 -2.48 23.47 3.51
N SER A 182 -2.87 22.27 3.07
CA SER A 182 -4.23 22.02 2.57
C SER A 182 -5.09 21.16 3.50
N TRP A 183 -4.52 20.13 4.13
CA TRP A 183 -5.32 19.14 4.87
C TRP A 183 -5.33 19.39 6.38
N LEU A 184 -4.27 19.98 6.95
CA LEU A 184 -4.22 20.36 8.37
C LEU A 184 -5.01 21.64 8.71
N GLN A 185 -5.21 22.54 7.74
CA GLN A 185 -6.02 23.74 7.97
C GLN A 185 -7.53 23.42 8.08
N SER A 186 -7.97 22.26 7.60
CA SER A 186 -9.34 21.77 7.80
C SER A 186 -9.50 21.10 9.18
N ARG A 187 -9.81 21.91 10.19
CA ARG A 187 -10.45 21.58 11.50
C ARG A 187 -10.29 20.13 12.07
N ASP A 188 -9.07 19.61 12.19
CA ASP A 188 -8.79 18.54 13.17
C ASP A 188 -7.38 18.74 13.79
N PRO A 189 -7.25 19.05 15.09
CA PRO A 189 -5.98 19.45 15.71
C PRO A 189 -4.99 18.32 15.97
N LYS A 190 -5.23 17.09 15.49
CA LYS A 190 -4.26 15.99 15.60
C LYS A 190 -3.37 15.97 14.37
N VAL A 191 -2.08 16.26 14.54
CA VAL A 191 -1.06 16.02 13.51
C VAL A 191 -1.11 14.54 13.13
N PRO A 192 -1.51 14.18 11.89
CA PRO A 192 -1.45 12.80 11.42
C PRO A 192 -0.03 12.24 11.63
N PRO A 193 0.14 11.01 12.16
CA PRO A 193 1.45 10.38 12.33
C PRO A 193 2.32 10.44 11.07
N ALA A 194 1.69 10.41 9.90
CA ALA A 194 2.32 10.60 8.60
C ALA A 194 3.09 11.92 8.44
N LEU A 195 2.56 13.02 8.97
CA LEU A 195 3.23 14.32 8.94
C LEU A 195 4.48 14.30 9.81
N VAL A 196 4.47 13.64 10.96
CA VAL A 196 5.66 13.50 11.81
C VAL A 196 6.76 12.74 11.07
N ALA A 197 6.42 11.62 10.44
CA ALA A 197 7.37 10.81 9.67
C ALA A 197 7.90 11.54 8.42
N LEU A 198 7.08 12.34 7.75
CA LEU A 198 7.52 13.15 6.61
C LEU A 198 8.42 14.32 7.04
N VAL A 199 8.14 14.97 8.18
CA VAL A 199 8.97 16.06 8.73
C VAL A 199 10.38 15.61 9.05
N THR A 200 10.54 14.39 9.55
CA THR A 200 11.87 13.85 9.87
C THR A 200 12.73 13.66 8.62
N LEU A 201 12.13 13.37 7.47
CA LEU A 201 12.86 13.15 6.23
C LEU A 201 13.02 14.41 5.36
N SER A 202 12.14 15.40 5.51
CA SER A 202 12.24 16.66 4.76
C SER A 202 13.23 17.67 5.35
N ARG A 203 13.75 17.43 6.56
CA ARG A 203 14.60 18.38 7.30
C ARG A 203 16.10 18.13 7.25
N ASP A 204 16.57 17.03 6.65
CA ASP A 204 18.00 16.78 6.47
C ASP A 204 18.42 17.01 5.01
N PRO A 205 19.24 18.05 4.73
CA PRO A 205 19.78 18.33 3.39
C PRO A 205 20.85 17.32 2.94
#